data_AF-A0A4S8RHU1-F1
#
_entry.id   AF-A0A4S8RHU1-F1
#
_cell.length_a   1.000
_cell.length_b   1.000
_cell.length_c   1.000
_cell.angle_alpha   90.00
_cell.angle_beta   90.00
_cell.angle_gamma   90.00
#
_symmetry.space_group_name_H-M   'P 1'
#
loop_
_entity.id
_entity.type
_entity.pdbx_description
1 polymer ?
#
loop_
_entity_poly.entity_id
_entity_poly.type
_entity_poly.pdbx_seq_one_letter_code
_entity_poly.pdbx_strand_id
1 'polypeptide(L)'
;MGGGGFMLDAVKSFKANRELVKKRKLKNKGDVYGREVATQLNLKKSTPLDMLRIRKKIAQRKRKDRKATFYTILTMILFGLLLYYLFF
;
A
#
# COMPACT_ATOMS: atom_id res chain seq x y z
N MET A 1 39.90 43.56 29.22
CA MET A 1 39.95 42.44 28.24
C MET A 1 38.53 42.16 27.76
N GLY A 2 38.01 43.02 26.88
CA GLY A 2 36.59 43.04 26.53
C GLY A 2 36.33 42.56 25.11
N GLY A 3 35.38 41.65 24.95
CA GLY A 3 34.52 41.44 23.77
C GLY A 3 35.15 40.92 22.47
N GLY A 4 36.30 41.46 22.04
CA GLY A 4 36.85 41.23 20.70
C GLY A 4 37.30 39.79 20.44
N GLY A 5 37.82 39.09 21.47
CA GLY A 5 38.24 37.69 21.34
C GLY A 5 37.08 36.72 21.13
N PHE A 6 35.96 36.93 21.82
CA PHE A 6 34.76 36.09 21.72
C PHE A 6 34.04 36.26 20.38
N MET A 7 33.98 37.50 19.87
CA MET A 7 33.40 37.78 18.55
C MET A 7 34.23 37.14 17.43
N LEU A 8 35.56 37.17 17.51
CA LEU A 8 36.43 36.54 16.52
C LEU A 8 36.29 35.01 16.51
N ASP A 9 36.11 34.40 17.67
CA ASP A 9 35.91 32.94 17.78
C ASP A 9 34.54 32.51 17.24
N ALA A 10 33.49 33.30 17.51
CA ALA A 10 32.18 33.09 16.93
C ALA A 10 32.19 33.19 15.39
N VAL A 11 32.91 34.14 14.81
CA VAL A 11 33.03 34.25 13.35
C VAL A 11 33.75 33.04 12.75
N LYS A 12 34.79 32.52 13.43
CA LYS A 12 35.47 31.29 13.01
C LYS A 12 34.55 30.09 13.06
N SER A 13 33.76 29.94 14.13
CA SER A 13 32.83 28.82 14.27
C SER A 13 31.71 28.87 13.22
N PHE A 14 31.17 30.04 12.90
CA PHE A 14 30.20 30.20 11.82
C PHE A 14 30.78 29.84 10.45
N LYS A 15 32.03 30.24 10.17
CA LYS A 15 32.69 29.90 8.91
C LYS A 15 32.94 28.39 8.79
N ALA A 16 33.41 27.76 9.86
CA ALA A 16 33.62 26.32 9.91
C ALA A 16 32.30 25.54 9.71
N ASN A 17 31.23 25.97 10.39
CA ASN A 17 29.89 25.37 10.24
C ASN A 17 29.36 25.51 8.80
N ARG A 18 29.57 26.67 8.17
CA ARG A 18 29.16 26.90 6.78
C ARG A 18 29.93 26.02 5.79
N GLU A 19 31.22 25.77 6.03
CA GLU A 19 32.01 24.84 5.23
C GLU A 19 31.56 23.38 5.40
N LEU A 20 31.17 22.97 6.62
CA LEU A 20 30.61 21.65 6.88
C LEU A 20 29.28 21.42 6.15
N VAL A 21 28.40 22.44 6.13
CA VAL A 21 27.14 22.37 5.38
C VAL A 21 27.41 22.25 3.87
N LYS A 22 28.38 22.99 3.33
CA LYS A 22 28.76 22.89 1.90
C LYS A 22 29.32 21.52 1.52
N LYS A 23 29.96 20.80 2.45
CA LYS A 23 30.51 19.46 2.24
C LYS A 23 29.47 18.34 2.38
N ARG A 24 28.24 18.64 2.81
CA ARG A 24 27.18 17.63 2.94
C ARG A 24 26.66 17.24 1.56
N LYS A 25 26.90 15.99 1.15
CA LYS A 25 26.16 15.36 0.04
C LYS A 25 24.73 15.06 0.53
N LEU A 26 23.71 15.61 -0.13
CA LEU A 26 22.31 15.29 0.16
C LEU A 26 22.07 13.82 -0.21
N LYS A 27 22.09 12.93 0.80
CA LYS A 27 21.76 11.51 0.62
C LYS A 27 20.26 11.39 0.44
N ASN A 28 19.83 10.73 -0.63
CA ASN A 28 18.41 10.47 -0.84
C ASN A 28 17.99 9.27 0.02
N LYS A 29 16.70 9.07 0.30
CA LYS A 29 16.23 7.97 1.17
C LYS A 29 16.74 6.60 0.71
N GLY A 30 16.85 6.38 -0.61
CA GLY A 30 17.38 5.14 -1.19
C GLY A 30 18.88 4.90 -0.95
N ASP A 31 19.67 5.95 -0.65
CA ASP A 31 21.09 5.80 -0.31
C ASP A 31 21.30 5.47 1.18
N VAL A 32 20.32 5.79 2.02
CA VAL A 32 20.37 5.57 3.47
C VAL A 32 19.73 4.23 3.85
N TYR A 33 18.59 3.92 3.25
CA TYR A 33 17.80 2.73 3.58
C TYR A 33 17.95 1.59 2.56
N GLY A 34 18.76 1.78 1.51
CA GLY A 34 18.82 0.87 0.36
C GLY A 34 17.55 0.98 -0.51
N ARG A 35 17.65 0.55 -1.77
CA ARG A 35 16.45 0.35 -2.59
C ARG A 35 15.73 -0.87 -2.04
N GLU A 36 14.42 -0.78 -1.81
CA GLU A 36 13.58 -1.95 -1.58
C GLU A 36 13.84 -2.91 -2.73
N VAL A 37 14.52 -4.02 -2.43
CA VAL A 37 14.72 -5.10 -3.39
C VAL A 37 13.33 -5.65 -3.62
N ALA A 38 12.66 -5.15 -4.66
CA ALA A 38 11.38 -5.67 -5.09
C ALA A 38 11.60 -7.15 -5.38
N THR A 39 11.17 -8.00 -4.45
CA THR A 39 11.30 -9.45 -4.56
C THR A 39 10.55 -9.85 -5.82
N GLN A 40 11.28 -10.02 -6.92
CA GLN A 40 10.69 -10.47 -8.17
C GLN A 40 10.28 -11.92 -7.94
N LEU A 41 9.00 -12.12 -7.61
CA LEU A 41 8.43 -13.44 -7.39
C LEU A 41 8.44 -14.15 -8.75
N ASN A 42 9.45 -14.99 -8.99
CA ASN A 42 9.53 -15.85 -10.16
C ASN A 42 8.46 -16.94 -10.04
N LEU A 43 7.22 -16.60 -10.37
CA LEU A 43 6.12 -17.54 -10.43
C LEU A 43 6.33 -18.50 -11.61
N LYS A 44 6.23 -19.80 -11.33
CA LYS A 44 6.26 -20.83 -12.38
C LYS A 44 5.17 -20.55 -13.40
N LYS A 45 5.52 -20.49 -14.69
CA LYS A 45 4.53 -20.36 -15.77
C LYS A 45 3.51 -21.50 -15.65
N SER A 46 2.23 -21.17 -15.54
CA SER A 46 1.16 -22.14 -15.36
C SER A 46 1.07 -23.07 -16.57
N THR A 47 0.94 -24.38 -16.35
CA THR A 47 0.69 -25.32 -17.44
C THR A 47 -0.75 -25.16 -17.96
N PRO A 48 -1.05 -25.49 -19.24
CA PRO A 48 -2.41 -25.42 -19.77
C PRO A 48 -3.41 -26.27 -18.97
N LEU A 49 -2.95 -27.39 -18.39
CA LEU A 49 -3.76 -28.26 -17.52
C LEU A 49 -4.14 -27.58 -16.20
N ASP A 50 -3.22 -26.81 -15.60
CA ASP A 50 -3.51 -26.07 -14.37
C ASP A 50 -4.53 -24.96 -14.63
N MET A 51 -4.41 -24.27 -15.77
CA MET A 51 -5.37 -23.24 -16.17
C MET A 51 -6.78 -23.83 -16.38
N LEU A 52 -6.88 -25.04 -16.94
CA LEU A 52 -8.16 -25.75 -17.08
C LEU A 52 -8.77 -26.12 -15.72
N ARG A 53 -7.96 -26.57 -14.76
CA ARG A 53 -8.42 -26.86 -13.39
C ARG A 53 -8.94 -25.61 -12.68
N ILE A 54 -8.24 -24.48 -12.83
CA ILE A 54 -8.66 -23.19 -12.26
C ILE A 54 -9.98 -22.74 -12.88
N ARG A 55 -10.12 -22.82 -14.21
CA ARG A 55 -11.38 -22.49 -14.91
C ARG A 55 -12.56 -23.33 -14.42
N LYS A 56 -12.35 -24.63 -14.22
CA LYS A 56 -13.39 -25.52 -13.64
C LYS A 56 -13.79 -25.09 -12.22
N LYS A 57 -12.81 -24.76 -11.37
CA LYS A 57 -13.07 -24.27 -10.00
C LYS A 57 -13.85 -22.95 -10.00
N ILE A 58 -13.50 -22.02 -10.90
CA ILE A 58 -14.21 -20.75 -11.06
C ILE A 58 -15.66 -20.99 -11.51
N ALA A 59 -15.87 -21.86 -12.50
CA ALA A 59 -17.20 -22.19 -12.98
C ALA A 59 -18.08 -22.82 -11.88
N GLN A 60 -17.51 -23.70 -11.05
CA GLN A 60 -18.22 -24.29 -9.91
C GLN A 60 -18.59 -23.27 -8.84
N ARG A 61 -17.68 -22.35 -8.49
CA ARG A 61 -17.98 -21.25 -7.55
C ARG A 61 -19.10 -20.37 -8.09
N LYS A 62 -19.01 -19.92 -9.35
CA LYS A 62 -20.05 -19.10 -9.99
C LYS A 62 -21.44 -19.73 -9.97
N ARG A 63 -21.53 -21.06 -10.08
CA ARG A 63 -22.82 -21.79 -9.97
C ARG A 63 -23.38 -21.77 -8.55
N LYS A 64 -22.54 -21.89 -7.53
CA LYS A 64 -22.95 -21.78 -6.12
C LYS A 64 -23.40 -20.36 -5.81
N ASP A 65 -22.63 -19.37 -6.26
CA ASP A 65 -22.91 -17.96 -6.03
C ASP A 65 -24.24 -17.56 -6.66
N ARG A 66 -24.53 -18.00 -7.90
CA ARG A 66 -25.84 -17.75 -8.53
C ARG A 66 -27.02 -18.25 -7.71
N LYS A 67 -26.92 -19.46 -7.12
CA LYS A 67 -27.98 -20.00 -6.26
C LYS A 67 -28.13 -19.15 -5.00
N ALA A 68 -27.02 -18.81 -4.35
CA ALA A 68 -27.03 -17.94 -3.18
C ALA A 68 -27.69 -16.59 -3.52
N THR A 69 -27.25 -15.92 -4.58
CA THR A 69 -27.83 -14.64 -5.04
C THR A 69 -29.33 -14.74 -5.31
N PHE A 70 -29.80 -15.83 -5.93
CA PHE A 70 -31.23 -16.03 -6.17
C PHE A 70 -32.02 -16.12 -4.86
N TYR A 71 -31.54 -16.89 -3.89
CA TYR A 71 -32.17 -16.96 -2.57
C TYR A 71 -32.16 -15.62 -1.84
N THR A 72 -31.05 -14.87 -1.92
CA THR A 72 -30.96 -13.54 -1.28
C THR A 72 -31.96 -12.55 -1.87
N ILE A 73 -32.15 -12.55 -3.19
CA ILE A 73 -33.13 -11.68 -3.86
C ILE A 73 -34.55 -12.09 -3.43
N LEU A 74 -34.84 -13.39 -3.44
CA LEU A 74 -36.16 -13.90 -3.07
C LEU A 74 -36.51 -13.53 -1.62
N THR A 75 -35.59 -13.69 -0.68
CA THR A 75 -35.81 -13.32 0.72
C THR A 75 -36.01 -11.83 0.89
N MET A 76 -35.27 -10.99 0.15
CA MET A 76 -35.44 -9.54 0.21
C MET A 76 -36.83 -9.09 -0.26
N ILE A 77 -37.33 -9.69 -1.36
CA ILE A 77 -38.68 -9.40 -1.87
C ILE A 77 -39.73 -9.82 -0.85
N LEU A 78 -39.60 -11.02 -0.27
CA LEU A 78 -40.53 -11.51 0.75
C LEU A 78 -40.57 -10.59 1.98
N PHE A 79 -39.40 -10.13 2.43
CA PHE A 79 -39.31 -9.20 3.54
C PHE A 79 -39.94 -7.84 3.22
N GLY A 80 -39.73 -7.33 2.00
CA GLY A 80 -40.36 -6.10 1.52
C GLY A 80 -41.89 -6.18 1.49
N LEU A 81 -42.44 -7.32 1.04
CA LEU A 81 -43.88 -7.57 1.05
C LEU A 81 -44.45 -7.67 2.47
N LEU A 82 -43.73 -8.34 3.38
CA LEU A 82 -44.11 -8.43 4.78
C LEU A 82 -44.16 -7.06 5.45
N LEU A 83 -43.15 -6.22 5.21
CA LEU A 83 -43.13 -4.85 5.72
C LEU A 83 -44.25 -4.01 5.11
N TYR A 84 -44.50 -4.15 3.80
CA TYR A 84 -45.61 -3.45 3.14
C TYR A 84 -46.95 -3.78 3.81
N TYR A 85 -47.25 -5.07 4.04
CA TYR A 85 -48.49 -5.50 4.68
C TYR A 85 -48.61 -5.06 6.15
N LEU A 86 -47.49 -4.86 6.86
CA LEU A 86 -47.51 -4.47 8.26
C LEU A 86 -47.70 -2.96 8.44
N PHE A 87 -47.25 -2.15 7.48
CA PHE A 87 -47.31 -0.69 7.53
C PHE A 87 -48.45 -0.08 6.71
N PHE A 88 -49.08 -0.86 5.82
CA PHE A 88 -50.18 -0.46 4.94
C PHE A 88 -51.32 -1.47 5.02
#